data_AF-A0A5E4P0J2-F1
#
_entry.id   AF-A0A5E4P0J2-F1
#
_cell.length_a   1.000
_cell.length_b   1.000
_cell.length_c   1.000
_cell.angle_alpha   90.00
_cell.angle_beta   90.00
_cell.angle_gamma   90.00
#
_symmetry.space_group_name_H-M   'P 1'
#
loop_
_entity.id
_entity.type
_entity.pdbx_description
1 polymer ?
#
loop_
_entity_poly.entity_id
_entity_poly.type
_entity_poly.pdbx_seq_one_letter_code
_entity_poly.pdbx_strand_id
1 'polypeptide(L)'
;MKKLGIGTIIGLTVVAVAFVFVVFGTFQAPRTESIQHGYRGTGMDLVYHRAEITAAEASNKVPAIIPASSPVGTKSSTVYKNLKVLGDVDVAEFGRIMASMAAWVAPTQSCAYCHGANGNFASDDLYTKRVARRMLQMTRHINVDWKDHVGQTGVVCYTCHRGQPVPSYVWFDTRSSPNSRFGTVSVAAADSSLPENPYTPFLANAANIRVNSSAALPTGENKQGIQSAEYTYSLMMAFSNALGVNCTFCHNSRAFASWAQSSPQRVTAWYGIRMARDININYLGSLHDTFPKYRLGPEGDVAKVNCMTCHQGAYKPLLGAKIAEKFQELETTADASSAGAGTPAPAAAPAPAAPAPAPAAPAAPEPGK
;
A
#
# COMPACT_ATOMS: atom_id res chain seq x y z
N MET A 1 56.08 -29.15 23.81
CA MET A 1 54.87 -28.37 23.50
C MET A 1 55.29 -26.94 23.21
N LYS A 2 55.26 -26.48 21.94
CA LYS A 2 55.60 -25.09 21.61
C LYS A 2 54.47 -24.18 22.11
N LYS A 3 54.78 -23.26 23.03
CA LYS A 3 53.81 -22.26 23.50
C LYS A 3 53.38 -21.40 22.31
N LEU A 4 52.08 -21.29 22.09
CA LEU A 4 51.51 -20.42 21.06
C LEU A 4 51.89 -18.97 21.40
N GLY A 5 52.45 -18.24 20.43
CA GLY A 5 52.82 -16.84 20.63
C GLY A 5 51.59 -15.98 20.91
N ILE A 6 51.75 -14.93 21.73
CA ILE A 6 50.65 -14.02 22.13
C ILE A 6 49.90 -13.47 20.90
N GLY A 7 50.60 -13.17 19.80
CA GLY A 7 49.98 -12.72 18.54
C GLY A 7 49.06 -13.77 17.90
N THR A 8 49.40 -15.06 17.98
CA THR A 8 48.56 -16.15 17.47
C THR A 8 47.31 -16.34 18.34
N ILE A 9 47.44 -16.19 19.66
CA ILE A 9 46.31 -16.26 20.59
C ILE A 9 45.33 -15.12 20.32
N ILE A 10 45.82 -13.88 20.21
CA ILE A 10 44.99 -12.70 19.91
C ILE A 10 44.29 -12.86 18.55
N GLY A 11 45.01 -13.32 17.51
CA GLY A 11 44.42 -13.57 16.19
C GLY A 11 43.29 -14.61 16.22
N LEU A 12 43.49 -15.73 16.94
CA LEU A 12 42.46 -16.76 17.10
C LEU A 12 41.25 -16.25 17.88
N THR A 13 41.46 -15.44 18.92
CA THR A 13 40.37 -14.85 19.70
C THR A 13 39.53 -13.89 18.86
N VAL A 14 40.16 -13.03 18.04
CA VAL A 14 39.43 -12.11 17.14
C VAL A 14 38.59 -12.87 16.12
N VAL A 15 39.15 -13.91 15.50
CA VAL A 15 38.42 -14.76 14.54
C VAL A 15 37.25 -15.48 15.23
N ALA A 16 37.46 -16.01 16.44
CA ALA A 16 36.40 -16.68 17.18
C ALA A 16 35.26 -15.72 17.57
N VAL A 17 35.59 -14.51 18.02
CA VAL A 17 34.58 -13.49 18.35
C VAL A 17 33.82 -13.05 17.10
N ALA A 18 34.51 -12.82 15.98
CA ALA A 18 33.88 -12.49 14.71
C ALA A 18 32.96 -13.63 14.21
N PHE A 19 33.39 -14.89 14.34
CA PHE A 19 32.58 -16.05 13.99
C PHE A 19 31.33 -16.16 14.87
N VAL A 20 31.46 -15.98 16.19
CA VAL A 20 30.32 -15.95 17.10
C VAL A 20 29.36 -14.82 16.74
N PHE A 21 29.87 -13.62 16.44
CA PHE A 21 29.03 -12.50 16.02
C PHE A 21 28.29 -12.79 14.70
N VAL A 22 28.94 -13.41 13.72
CA VAL A 22 28.28 -13.79 12.46
C VAL A 22 27.22 -14.84 12.72
N VAL A 23 27.55 -15.93 13.42
CA VAL A 23 26.59 -17.03 13.66
C VAL A 23 25.39 -16.53 14.46
N PHE A 24 25.58 -15.81 15.56
CA PHE A 24 24.46 -15.39 16.42
C PHE A 24 23.82 -14.06 16.02
N GLY A 25 24.50 -13.25 15.20
CA GLY A 25 24.00 -11.96 14.72
C GLY A 25 23.32 -12.03 13.34
N THR A 26 23.60 -13.07 12.53
CA THR A 26 23.03 -13.19 11.17
C THR A 26 22.19 -14.44 10.95
N PHE A 27 22.36 -15.50 11.75
CA PHE A 27 21.53 -16.71 11.65
C PHE A 27 20.43 -16.67 12.71
N GLN A 28 19.22 -17.06 12.31
CA GLN A 28 18.10 -17.25 13.20
C GLN A 28 17.92 -18.73 13.51
N ALA A 29 17.51 -19.05 14.74
CA ALA A 29 17.08 -20.41 15.08
C ALA A 29 15.89 -20.81 14.18
N PRO A 30 15.73 -22.10 13.82
CA PRO A 30 14.68 -22.57 12.91
C PRO A 30 13.31 -22.60 13.59
N ARG A 31 12.81 -21.45 14.04
CA ARG A 31 11.48 -21.24 14.63
C ARG A 31 10.57 -20.60 13.60
N THR A 32 10.39 -21.31 12.49
CA THR A 32 9.61 -20.84 11.34
C THR A 32 8.24 -21.51 11.29
N GLU A 33 7.24 -20.75 10.88
CA GLU A 33 5.92 -21.24 10.49
C GLU A 33 5.85 -21.25 8.96
N SER A 34 5.30 -22.31 8.37
CA SER A 34 5.17 -22.45 6.91
C SER A 34 3.70 -22.61 6.53
N ILE A 35 3.27 -21.87 5.50
CA ILE A 35 1.92 -21.89 4.97
C ILE A 35 1.99 -22.25 3.50
N GLN A 36 1.47 -23.43 3.15
CA GLN A 36 1.37 -23.85 1.75
C GLN A 36 0.31 -23.02 1.03
N HIS A 37 0.71 -22.41 -0.10
CA HIS A 37 -0.10 -21.45 -0.87
C HIS A 37 -0.32 -21.90 -2.33
N GLY A 38 0.14 -23.10 -2.71
CA GLY A 38 -0.09 -23.70 -4.03
C GLY A 38 -0.16 -25.22 -4.01
N TYR A 39 -0.26 -25.86 -5.18
CA TYR A 39 -0.32 -27.31 -5.27
C TYR A 39 0.95 -27.97 -4.72
N ARG A 40 0.83 -29.13 -4.09
CA ARG A 40 1.95 -29.87 -3.51
C ARG A 40 3.10 -30.06 -4.51
N GLY A 41 4.34 -29.83 -4.07
CA GLY A 41 5.54 -29.97 -4.90
C GLY A 41 5.84 -28.79 -5.83
N THR A 42 5.04 -27.70 -5.79
CA THR A 42 5.32 -26.48 -6.56
C THR A 42 6.24 -25.48 -5.84
N GLY A 43 6.53 -25.71 -4.55
CA GLY A 43 7.33 -24.79 -3.71
C GLY A 43 6.67 -23.44 -3.45
N MET A 44 5.35 -23.34 -3.68
CA MET A 44 4.58 -22.13 -3.39
C MET A 44 4.20 -22.10 -1.92
N ASP A 45 5.16 -21.72 -1.08
CA ASP A 45 5.02 -21.67 0.37
C ASP A 45 5.39 -20.28 0.90
N LEU A 46 4.66 -19.80 1.91
CA LEU A 46 5.08 -18.66 2.73
C LEU A 46 5.79 -19.19 3.96
N VAL A 47 6.94 -18.61 4.30
CA VAL A 47 7.71 -19.00 5.46
C VAL A 47 7.98 -17.76 6.29
N TYR A 48 7.60 -17.79 7.56
CA TYR A 48 7.75 -16.68 8.49
C TYR A 48 8.52 -17.12 9.71
N HIS A 49 9.44 -16.28 10.20
CA HIS A 49 10.03 -16.52 11.52
C HIS A 49 9.07 -16.05 12.61
N ARG A 50 8.93 -16.82 13.71
CA ARG A 50 7.97 -16.49 14.79
C ARG A 50 8.18 -15.10 15.40
N ALA A 51 9.43 -14.63 15.48
CA ALA A 51 9.72 -13.28 15.97
C ALA A 51 9.16 -12.18 15.04
N GLU A 52 9.15 -12.42 13.73
CA GLU A 52 8.59 -11.48 12.74
C GLU A 52 7.07 -11.44 12.86
N ILE A 53 6.42 -12.58 13.09
CA ILE A 53 4.97 -12.65 13.37
C ILE A 53 4.64 -11.81 14.60
N THR A 54 5.34 -12.02 15.72
CA THR A 54 5.12 -11.25 16.95
C THR A 54 5.38 -9.75 16.75
N ALA A 55 6.41 -9.38 16.00
CA ALA A 55 6.69 -7.98 15.68
C ALA A 55 5.58 -7.36 14.80
N ALA A 56 5.10 -8.09 13.79
CA ALA A 56 4.01 -7.65 12.93
C ALA A 56 2.71 -7.45 13.72
N GLU A 57 2.38 -8.36 14.66
CA GLU A 57 1.24 -8.21 15.58
C GLU A 57 1.38 -6.98 16.48
N ALA A 58 2.58 -6.75 17.03
CA ALA A 58 2.84 -5.59 17.87
C ALA A 58 2.70 -4.26 17.11
N SER A 59 3.20 -4.19 15.87
CA SER A 59 3.13 -2.99 15.02
C SER A 59 1.75 -2.76 14.39
N ASN A 60 0.88 -3.78 14.37
CA ASN A 60 -0.47 -3.71 13.79
C ASN A 60 -1.60 -3.75 14.81
N LYS A 61 -1.33 -3.34 16.05
CA LYS A 61 -2.36 -3.20 17.09
C LYS A 61 -3.46 -2.24 16.66
N VAL A 62 -4.70 -2.68 16.85
CA VAL A 62 -5.92 -1.91 16.60
C VAL A 62 -6.03 -0.81 17.68
N PRO A 63 -6.29 0.46 17.31
CA PRO A 63 -6.47 1.53 18.29
C PRO A 63 -7.77 1.32 19.07
N ALA A 64 -7.87 1.95 20.25
CA ALA A 64 -9.15 2.00 20.97
C ALA A 64 -10.22 2.68 20.08
N ILE A 65 -11.42 2.11 20.07
CA ILE A 65 -12.54 2.57 19.26
C ILE A 65 -13.56 3.21 20.18
N ILE A 66 -13.90 4.47 19.91
CA ILE A 66 -14.94 5.19 20.66
C ILE A 66 -16.29 4.52 20.36
N PRO A 67 -17.13 4.15 21.35
CA PRO A 67 -18.41 3.50 21.11
C PRO A 67 -19.40 4.37 20.31
N ALA A 68 -20.27 3.73 19.52
CA ALA A 68 -21.20 4.43 18.63
C ALA A 68 -22.24 5.19 19.43
N SER A 69 -22.68 6.33 18.89
CA SER A 69 -23.80 7.07 19.45
C SER A 69 -25.13 6.51 18.95
N SER A 70 -26.25 6.91 19.58
CA SER A 70 -27.58 6.56 19.09
C SER A 70 -27.80 7.21 17.71
N PRO A 71 -28.28 6.47 16.69
CA PRO A 71 -28.46 6.97 15.31
C PRO A 71 -29.72 7.83 15.12
N VAL A 72 -30.25 8.40 16.22
CA VAL A 72 -31.44 9.24 16.23
C VAL A 72 -31.02 10.59 16.75
N GLY A 73 -30.91 11.58 15.85
CA GLY A 73 -30.53 12.92 16.26
C GLY A 73 -30.67 13.97 15.18
N THR A 74 -30.46 15.21 15.61
CA THR A 74 -30.36 16.38 14.74
C THR A 74 -29.16 16.22 13.80
N LYS A 75 -29.33 16.54 12.53
CA LYS A 75 -28.25 16.51 11.54
C LYS A 75 -27.21 17.60 11.83
N SER A 76 -25.94 17.26 11.68
CA SER A 76 -24.81 18.16 11.92
C SER A 76 -24.88 19.43 11.07
N SER A 77 -25.37 19.36 9.83
CA SER A 77 -25.57 20.52 8.95
C SER A 77 -26.57 21.56 9.48
N THR A 78 -27.49 21.19 10.38
CA THR A 78 -28.44 22.15 10.97
C THR A 78 -27.88 22.88 12.19
N VAL A 79 -26.76 22.38 12.76
CA VAL A 79 -26.16 22.91 13.99
C VAL A 79 -24.83 23.62 13.70
N TYR A 80 -24.00 23.04 12.83
CA TYR A 80 -22.65 23.52 12.55
C TYR A 80 -22.57 24.27 11.22
N LYS A 81 -21.64 25.21 11.16
CA LYS A 81 -21.35 26.02 9.96
C LYS A 81 -20.20 25.40 9.16
N ASN A 82 -20.20 25.63 7.84
CA ASN A 82 -19.12 25.23 6.92
C ASN A 82 -18.84 23.71 6.88
N LEU A 83 -19.88 22.88 6.99
CA LEU A 83 -19.80 21.44 6.74
C LEU A 83 -19.95 21.15 5.24
N LYS A 84 -18.94 20.49 4.67
CA LYS A 84 -18.87 20.18 3.21
C LYS A 84 -18.88 18.68 2.89
N VAL A 85 -18.77 17.82 3.90
CA VAL A 85 -18.67 16.36 3.72
C VAL A 85 -19.56 15.63 4.71
N LEU A 86 -19.37 15.88 6.00
CA LEU A 86 -20.09 15.26 7.10
C LEU A 86 -21.29 16.11 7.52
N GLY A 87 -22.17 16.50 6.60
CA GLY A 87 -23.36 17.32 6.92
C GLY A 87 -24.61 16.51 7.24
N ASP A 88 -24.63 15.26 6.80
CA ASP A 88 -25.72 14.27 6.88
C ASP A 88 -25.61 13.35 8.11
N VAL A 89 -24.50 13.41 8.83
CA VAL A 89 -24.28 12.69 10.08
C VAL A 89 -24.98 13.38 11.25
N ASP A 90 -25.44 12.60 12.22
CA ASP A 90 -26.04 13.12 13.44
C ASP A 90 -24.99 13.84 14.30
N VAL A 91 -25.40 14.83 15.10
CA VAL A 91 -24.48 15.65 15.91
C VAL A 91 -23.60 14.82 16.85
N ALA A 92 -24.15 13.76 17.46
CA ALA A 92 -23.38 12.90 18.35
C ALA A 92 -22.31 12.10 17.58
N GLU A 93 -22.66 11.58 16.40
CA GLU A 93 -21.73 10.84 15.55
C GLU A 93 -20.69 11.77 14.91
N PHE A 94 -21.07 13.00 14.57
CA PHE A 94 -20.14 14.05 14.19
C PHE A 94 -19.07 14.29 15.28
N GLY A 95 -19.50 14.38 16.54
CA GLY A 95 -18.57 14.48 17.67
C GLY A 95 -17.65 13.25 17.77
N ARG A 96 -18.19 12.05 17.56
CA ARG A 96 -17.43 10.80 17.59
C ARG A 96 -16.37 10.72 16.51
N ILE A 97 -16.70 11.05 15.26
CA ILE A 97 -15.74 10.99 14.16
C ILE A 97 -14.65 12.06 14.33
N MET A 98 -14.99 13.25 14.83
CA MET A 98 -13.98 14.28 15.13
C MET A 98 -13.00 13.84 16.22
N ALA A 99 -13.50 13.26 17.32
CA ALA A 99 -12.66 12.71 18.37
C ALA A 99 -11.79 11.55 17.87
N SER A 100 -12.34 10.69 17.01
CA SER A 100 -11.60 9.56 16.42
C SER A 100 -10.51 10.05 15.47
N MET A 101 -10.80 11.04 14.61
CA MET A 101 -9.81 11.67 13.73
C MET A 101 -8.67 12.32 14.53
N ALA A 102 -8.97 13.01 15.63
CA ALA A 102 -7.96 13.58 16.50
C ALA A 102 -7.02 12.50 17.07
N ALA A 103 -7.59 11.41 17.59
CA ALA A 103 -6.81 10.28 18.12
C ALA A 103 -5.99 9.56 17.03
N TRP A 104 -6.52 9.44 15.81
CA TRP A 104 -5.88 8.68 14.74
C TRP A 104 -4.80 9.44 13.97
N VAL A 105 -4.90 10.78 13.93
CA VAL A 105 -4.02 11.63 13.10
C VAL A 105 -3.07 12.46 13.95
N ALA A 106 -3.56 13.12 15.00
CA ALA A 106 -2.77 14.08 15.77
C ALA A 106 -3.08 14.00 17.27
N PRO A 107 -2.87 12.85 17.94
CA PRO A 107 -3.30 12.64 19.32
C PRO A 107 -2.69 13.64 20.31
N THR A 108 -1.50 14.18 20.00
CA THR A 108 -0.82 15.19 20.84
C THR A 108 -1.44 16.59 20.72
N GLN A 109 -1.70 17.06 19.50
CA GLN A 109 -2.28 18.39 19.25
C GLN A 109 -3.81 18.38 19.30
N SER A 110 -4.42 17.20 19.17
CA SER A 110 -5.85 16.95 19.16
C SER A 110 -6.59 17.90 18.18
N CYS A 111 -7.73 18.44 18.59
CA CYS A 111 -8.58 19.32 17.80
C CYS A 111 -7.82 20.54 17.24
N ALA A 112 -6.86 21.08 17.99
CA ALA A 112 -6.12 22.27 17.61
C ALA A 112 -5.22 22.07 16.38
N TYR A 113 -4.90 20.82 16.02
CA TYR A 113 -4.12 20.53 14.81
C TYR A 113 -4.81 21.02 13.53
N CYS A 114 -6.13 20.82 13.45
CA CYS A 114 -6.94 21.21 12.29
C CYS A 114 -7.68 22.53 12.51
N HIS A 115 -8.02 22.90 13.75
CA HIS A 115 -8.88 24.05 14.02
C HIS A 115 -8.17 25.24 14.69
N GLY A 116 -6.93 25.07 15.17
CA GLY A 116 -6.25 26.06 15.99
C GLY A 116 -6.84 26.16 17.41
N ALA A 117 -6.32 27.08 18.21
CA ALA A 117 -6.70 27.24 19.61
C ALA A 117 -7.76 28.34 19.86
N ASN A 118 -8.20 29.05 18.81
CA ASN A 118 -9.07 30.22 18.93
C ASN A 118 -10.56 29.90 19.11
N GLY A 119 -10.94 28.61 19.12
CA GLY A 119 -12.33 28.16 19.26
C GLY A 119 -13.20 28.31 18.00
N ASN A 120 -12.66 28.81 16.88
CA ASN A 120 -13.39 28.93 15.62
C ASN A 120 -13.31 27.65 14.78
N PHE A 121 -14.14 26.67 15.12
CA PHE A 121 -14.17 25.38 14.40
C PHE A 121 -14.64 25.49 12.94
N ALA A 122 -15.32 26.57 12.54
CA ALA A 122 -15.85 26.76 11.20
C ALA A 122 -14.80 27.30 10.21
N SER A 123 -13.76 28.01 10.67
CA SER A 123 -12.71 28.59 9.81
C SER A 123 -11.97 27.53 8.97
N ASP A 124 -11.59 27.89 7.74
CA ASP A 124 -10.76 27.08 6.83
C ASP A 124 -9.31 27.63 6.70
N ASP A 125 -8.89 28.53 7.61
CA ASP A 125 -7.61 29.24 7.52
C ASP A 125 -6.40 28.29 7.57
N LEU A 126 -6.46 27.27 8.44
CA LEU A 126 -5.41 26.26 8.55
C LEU A 126 -5.45 25.26 7.38
N TYR A 127 -4.30 25.08 6.73
CA TYR A 127 -4.18 24.11 5.64
C TYR A 127 -4.53 22.68 6.05
N THR A 128 -4.25 22.32 7.31
CA THR A 128 -4.54 21.01 7.88
C THR A 128 -6.02 20.66 7.84
N LYS A 129 -6.94 21.63 8.04
CA LYS A 129 -8.38 21.40 7.87
C LYS A 129 -8.78 21.18 6.42
N ARG A 130 -8.20 21.96 5.49
CA ARG A 130 -8.46 21.81 4.06
C ARG A 130 -7.99 20.44 3.57
N VAL A 131 -6.81 19.99 4.02
CA VAL A 131 -6.29 18.63 3.78
C VAL A 131 -7.18 17.58 4.43
N ALA A 132 -7.55 17.72 5.71
CA ALA A 132 -8.38 16.75 6.42
C ALA A 132 -9.74 16.54 5.73
N ARG A 133 -10.33 17.61 5.19
CA ARG A 133 -11.56 17.50 4.38
C ARG A 133 -11.36 16.65 3.13
N ARG A 134 -10.24 16.82 2.42
CA ARG A 134 -9.92 16.01 1.24
C ARG A 134 -9.62 14.57 1.61
N MET A 135 -8.99 14.32 2.76
CA MET A 135 -8.75 12.96 3.28
C MET A 135 -10.05 12.24 3.67
N LEU A 136 -11.06 12.95 4.19
CA LEU A 136 -12.39 12.37 4.43
C LEU A 136 -13.06 11.91 3.14
N GLN A 137 -13.01 12.74 2.09
CA GLN A 137 -13.51 12.37 0.77
C GLN A 137 -12.76 11.17 0.19
N MET A 138 -11.42 11.17 0.32
CA MET A 138 -10.58 10.05 -0.10
C MET A 138 -10.91 8.75 0.64
N THR A 139 -11.15 8.83 1.96
CA THR A 139 -11.49 7.67 2.79
C THR A 139 -12.82 7.07 2.34
N ARG A 140 -13.86 7.91 2.17
CA ARG A 140 -15.16 7.49 1.63
C ARG A 140 -15.03 6.85 0.25
N HIS A 141 -14.27 7.49 -0.65
CA HIS A 141 -13.99 6.98 -1.99
C HIS A 141 -13.33 5.60 -1.98
N ILE A 142 -12.27 5.41 -1.19
CA ILE A 142 -11.62 4.10 -1.04
C ILE A 142 -12.62 3.05 -0.53
N ASN A 143 -13.41 3.41 0.47
CA ASN A 143 -14.34 2.48 1.08
C ASN A 143 -15.49 2.10 0.16
N VAL A 144 -16.02 3.03 -0.64
CA VAL A 144 -17.18 2.77 -1.51
C VAL A 144 -16.76 2.20 -2.87
N ASP A 145 -15.78 2.81 -3.53
CA ASP A 145 -15.52 2.57 -4.95
C ASP A 145 -14.40 1.54 -5.19
N TRP A 146 -13.57 1.26 -4.18
CA TRP A 146 -12.45 0.31 -4.29
C TRP A 146 -12.68 -1.01 -3.54
N LYS A 147 -13.95 -1.47 -3.45
CA LYS A 147 -14.32 -2.75 -2.80
C LYS A 147 -13.62 -3.97 -3.42
N ASP A 148 -13.24 -3.95 -4.69
CA ASP A 148 -12.43 -5.00 -5.34
C ASP A 148 -11.03 -5.15 -4.73
N HIS A 149 -10.56 -4.13 -4.01
CA HIS A 149 -9.31 -4.15 -3.27
C HIS A 149 -9.53 -4.24 -1.75
N VAL A 150 -10.27 -3.30 -1.15
CA VAL A 150 -10.40 -3.20 0.31
C VAL A 150 -11.50 -4.10 0.91
N GLY A 151 -12.35 -4.68 0.05
CA GLY A 151 -13.50 -5.49 0.47
C GLY A 151 -14.37 -4.76 1.50
N GLN A 152 -14.97 -5.53 2.41
CA GLN A 152 -15.75 -4.96 3.52
C GLN A 152 -14.89 -4.47 4.69
N THR A 153 -13.56 -4.67 4.65
CA THR A 153 -12.67 -4.21 5.72
C THR A 153 -12.55 -2.69 5.74
N GLY A 154 -12.45 -2.08 4.56
CA GLY A 154 -12.31 -0.63 4.39
C GLY A 154 -11.00 -0.08 4.99
N VAL A 155 -10.91 1.24 5.01
CA VAL A 155 -9.81 2.00 5.60
C VAL A 155 -10.36 3.10 6.50
N VAL A 156 -9.54 3.50 7.48
CA VAL A 156 -9.78 4.64 8.35
C VAL A 156 -8.52 5.51 8.39
N CYS A 157 -8.58 6.69 9.00
CA CYS A 157 -7.41 7.59 9.08
C CYS A 157 -6.20 6.89 9.71
N TYR A 158 -6.44 6.04 10.72
CA TYR A 158 -5.39 5.28 11.41
C TYR A 158 -4.67 4.27 10.50
N THR A 159 -5.31 3.79 9.43
CA THR A 159 -4.69 2.84 8.49
C THR A 159 -3.35 3.36 7.97
N CYS A 160 -3.30 4.66 7.63
CA CYS A 160 -2.09 5.34 7.18
C CYS A 160 -1.37 6.10 8.30
N HIS A 161 -2.11 6.93 9.05
CA HIS A 161 -1.51 7.91 9.95
C HIS A 161 -0.90 7.30 11.22
N ARG A 162 -1.47 6.21 11.74
CA ARG A 162 -0.96 5.53 12.95
C ARG A 162 -0.65 6.48 14.12
N GLY A 163 -1.48 7.51 14.31
CA GLY A 163 -1.29 8.53 15.36
C GLY A 163 -0.25 9.60 15.03
N GLN A 164 0.19 9.72 13.78
CA GLN A 164 1.15 10.72 13.31
C GLN A 164 0.51 11.63 12.25
N PRO A 165 0.69 12.97 12.34
CA PRO A 165 0.07 13.87 11.38
C PRO A 165 0.61 13.70 9.96
N VAL A 166 1.85 13.22 9.82
CA VAL A 166 2.42 12.77 8.56
C VAL A 166 2.61 11.25 8.65
N PRO A 167 2.01 10.45 7.75
CA PRO A 167 2.23 9.00 7.73
C PRO A 167 3.72 8.66 7.58
N SER A 168 4.21 7.65 8.30
CA SER A 168 5.63 7.27 8.30
C SER A 168 6.13 6.73 6.95
N TYR A 169 5.23 6.14 6.16
CA TYR A 169 5.57 5.47 4.90
C TYR A 169 4.93 6.22 3.74
N VAL A 170 5.56 7.33 3.36
CA VAL A 170 5.22 8.09 2.14
C VAL A 170 6.42 8.10 1.21
N TRP A 171 6.19 8.49 -0.04
CA TRP A 171 7.28 8.67 -1.00
C TRP A 171 7.10 9.97 -1.77
N PHE A 172 8.21 10.48 -2.29
CA PHE A 172 8.28 11.65 -3.14
C PHE A 172 8.97 11.27 -4.45
N ASP A 173 8.75 12.07 -5.48
CA ASP A 173 9.51 11.96 -6.72
C ASP A 173 10.97 12.27 -6.40
N THR A 174 11.85 11.39 -6.84
CA THR A 174 13.29 11.61 -6.78
C THR A 174 13.78 11.69 -8.20
N ARG A 175 14.47 12.77 -8.57
CA ARG A 175 15.32 12.71 -9.76
C ARG A 175 16.30 11.57 -9.52
N SER A 176 16.33 10.60 -10.44
CA SER A 176 17.44 9.67 -10.53
C SER A 176 18.71 10.52 -10.52
N SER A 177 19.54 10.38 -9.49
CA SER A 177 20.80 11.09 -9.45
C SER A 177 21.54 10.77 -10.75
N PRO A 178 22.10 11.77 -11.46
CA PRO A 178 23.00 11.49 -12.58
C PRO A 178 24.16 10.57 -12.17
N ASN A 179 24.40 10.46 -10.86
CA ASN A 179 25.36 9.60 -10.20
C ASN A 179 24.71 8.46 -9.41
N SER A 180 23.52 7.96 -9.77
CA SER A 180 23.05 6.65 -9.28
C SER A 180 24.01 5.59 -9.82
N ARG A 181 25.13 5.43 -9.11
CA ARG A 181 26.20 4.50 -9.41
C ARG A 181 25.61 3.09 -9.35
N PHE A 182 26.07 2.22 -10.24
CA PHE A 182 25.89 0.79 -10.06
C PHE A 182 26.25 0.40 -8.61
N GLY A 183 25.31 -0.23 -7.89
CA GLY A 183 25.53 -0.70 -6.52
C GLY A 183 24.97 0.17 -5.38
N THR A 184 24.04 1.10 -5.64
CA THR A 184 23.25 1.72 -4.56
C THR A 184 22.17 0.77 -4.05
N VAL A 185 21.92 0.81 -2.73
CA VAL A 185 20.94 -0.06 -2.05
C VAL A 185 19.56 0.57 -2.14
N SER A 186 18.61 -0.15 -2.74
CA SER A 186 17.21 0.25 -2.86
C SER A 186 16.40 -0.26 -1.68
N VAL A 187 16.18 0.62 -0.70
CA VAL A 187 15.29 0.34 0.45
C VAL A 187 13.87 0.01 -0.01
N ALA A 188 13.40 0.67 -1.08
CA ALA A 188 12.10 0.39 -1.68
C ALA A 188 12.02 -1.04 -2.24
N ALA A 189 13.13 -1.58 -2.75
CA ALA A 189 13.23 -2.92 -3.32
C ALA A 189 13.93 -3.92 -2.39
N ALA A 190 13.62 -3.85 -1.09
CA ALA A 190 14.11 -4.77 -0.06
C ALA A 190 15.64 -4.89 -0.02
N ASP A 191 16.32 -3.74 0.01
CA ASP A 191 17.77 -3.59 0.11
C ASP A 191 18.58 -4.26 -1.02
N SER A 192 17.93 -4.49 -2.16
CA SER A 192 18.58 -4.98 -3.38
C SER A 192 19.27 -3.85 -4.14
N SER A 193 20.04 -4.19 -5.18
CA SER A 193 20.64 -3.22 -6.12
C SER A 193 19.72 -2.84 -7.28
N LEU A 194 18.41 -3.12 -7.16
CA LEU A 194 17.42 -2.78 -8.18
C LEU A 194 17.14 -1.26 -8.19
N PRO A 195 16.47 -0.71 -9.23
CA PRO A 195 16.13 0.71 -9.28
C PRO A 195 15.50 1.24 -7.98
N GLU A 196 16.02 2.35 -7.45
CA GLU A 196 15.63 2.92 -6.15
C GLU A 196 14.20 3.44 -6.10
N ASN A 197 13.70 3.96 -7.22
CA ASN A 197 12.36 4.53 -7.31
C ASN A 197 11.50 3.74 -8.30
N PRO A 198 10.90 2.62 -7.86
CA PRO A 198 9.92 1.90 -8.66
C PRO A 198 8.55 2.60 -8.70
N TYR A 199 8.30 3.60 -7.86
CA TYR A 199 6.95 4.15 -7.68
C TYR A 199 6.60 5.18 -8.75
N THR A 200 7.51 6.08 -9.10
CA THR A 200 7.24 7.14 -10.10
C THR A 200 6.69 6.59 -11.43
N PRO A 201 7.37 5.65 -12.12
CA PRO A 201 6.86 5.15 -13.39
C PRO A 201 5.51 4.44 -13.25
N PHE A 202 5.31 3.66 -12.17
CA PHE A 202 4.19 2.73 -12.09
C PHE A 202 3.01 3.22 -11.25
N LEU A 203 3.23 3.94 -10.16
CA LEU A 203 2.19 4.41 -9.23
C LEU A 203 1.83 5.89 -9.41
N ALA A 204 2.67 6.69 -10.08
CA ALA A 204 2.32 8.05 -10.50
C ALA A 204 2.01 8.14 -12.01
N ASN A 205 2.88 7.59 -12.87
CA ASN A 205 2.77 7.79 -14.33
C ASN A 205 2.06 6.65 -15.08
N ALA A 206 1.57 5.65 -14.34
CA ALA A 206 0.81 4.52 -14.87
C ALA A 206 1.49 3.74 -16.03
N ALA A 207 2.83 3.69 -16.07
CA ALA A 207 3.58 2.94 -17.07
C ALA A 207 3.22 1.44 -17.10
N ASN A 208 3.48 0.79 -18.23
CA ASN A 208 3.21 -0.64 -18.40
C ASN A 208 4.19 -1.49 -17.57
N ILE A 209 3.63 -2.33 -16.69
CA ILE A 209 4.40 -3.24 -15.82
C ILE A 209 4.80 -4.54 -16.55
N ARG A 210 4.03 -4.95 -17.57
CA ARG A 210 4.23 -6.24 -18.25
C ARG A 210 5.46 -6.21 -19.15
N VAL A 211 6.36 -7.19 -18.97
CA VAL A 211 7.58 -7.33 -19.79
C VAL A 211 7.66 -8.65 -20.56
N ASN A 212 6.90 -9.67 -20.17
CA ASN A 212 6.88 -10.97 -20.84
C ASN A 212 6.19 -10.90 -22.20
N SER A 213 6.76 -11.61 -23.19
CA SER A 213 6.11 -11.87 -24.48
C SER A 213 4.90 -12.79 -24.31
N SER A 214 3.87 -12.61 -25.12
CA SER A 214 2.76 -13.57 -25.29
C SER A 214 3.07 -14.66 -26.32
N ALA A 215 4.08 -14.46 -27.16
CA ALA A 215 4.54 -15.43 -28.15
C ALA A 215 5.79 -16.18 -27.64
N ALA A 216 5.87 -17.47 -27.97
CA ALA A 216 7.01 -18.32 -27.61
C ALA A 216 8.28 -17.96 -28.39
N LEU A 217 8.14 -17.59 -29.68
CA LEU A 217 9.24 -17.17 -30.53
C LEU A 217 9.33 -15.64 -30.59
N PRO A 218 10.52 -15.06 -30.83
CA PRO A 218 10.66 -13.62 -31.03
C PRO A 218 9.88 -13.16 -32.29
N THR A 219 8.78 -12.43 -32.09
CA THR A 219 7.99 -11.83 -33.18
C THR A 219 8.43 -10.41 -33.51
N GLY A 220 9.27 -9.80 -32.67
CA GLY A 220 9.62 -8.39 -32.74
C GLY A 220 8.55 -7.45 -32.18
N GLU A 221 7.39 -7.95 -31.74
CA GLU A 221 6.32 -7.14 -31.15
C GLU A 221 6.64 -6.68 -29.73
N ASN A 222 7.25 -7.56 -28.92
CA ASN A 222 7.69 -7.19 -27.58
C ASN A 222 8.98 -6.36 -27.66
N LYS A 223 8.86 -5.06 -27.35
CA LYS A 223 9.98 -4.10 -27.33
C LYS A 223 10.58 -3.90 -25.93
N GLN A 224 10.12 -4.63 -24.91
CA GLN A 224 10.57 -4.45 -23.53
C GLN A 224 12.01 -4.98 -23.37
N GLY A 225 12.88 -4.19 -22.74
CA GLY A 225 14.26 -4.56 -22.46
C GLY A 225 14.46 -5.10 -21.04
N ILE A 226 15.68 -5.54 -20.74
CA ILE A 226 16.07 -6.03 -19.41
C ILE A 226 15.90 -4.93 -18.36
N GLN A 227 16.24 -3.68 -18.69
CA GLN A 227 16.04 -2.54 -17.79
C GLN A 227 14.56 -2.38 -17.38
N SER A 228 13.62 -2.55 -18.30
CA SER A 228 12.19 -2.55 -17.99
C SER A 228 11.83 -3.70 -17.04
N ALA A 229 12.43 -4.87 -17.22
CA ALA A 229 12.25 -6.01 -16.33
C ALA A 229 12.80 -5.75 -14.92
N GLU A 230 13.95 -5.08 -14.79
CA GLU A 230 14.52 -4.68 -13.49
C GLU A 230 13.64 -3.67 -12.75
N TYR A 231 13.07 -2.69 -13.45
CA TYR A 231 12.10 -1.76 -12.86
C TYR A 231 10.84 -2.49 -12.38
N THR A 232 10.28 -3.38 -13.21
CA THR A 232 9.14 -4.21 -12.81
C THR A 232 9.50 -5.09 -11.61
N TYR A 233 10.69 -5.67 -11.58
CA TYR A 233 11.14 -6.51 -10.47
C TYR A 233 11.31 -5.68 -9.17
N SER A 234 11.87 -4.47 -9.28
CA SER A 234 11.95 -3.51 -8.16
C SER A 234 10.58 -3.22 -7.56
N LEU A 235 9.58 -2.97 -8.40
CA LEU A 235 8.20 -2.77 -7.96
C LEU A 235 7.63 -4.02 -7.26
N MET A 236 7.87 -5.22 -7.80
CA MET A 236 7.38 -6.46 -7.17
C MET A 236 8.04 -6.72 -5.81
N MET A 237 9.34 -6.44 -5.67
CA MET A 237 10.04 -6.50 -4.37
C MET A 237 9.42 -5.52 -3.38
N ALA A 238 9.10 -4.30 -3.82
CA ALA A 238 8.42 -3.31 -2.99
C ALA A 238 7.04 -3.79 -2.51
N PHE A 239 6.28 -4.49 -3.35
CA PHE A 239 4.99 -5.06 -2.96
C PHE A 239 5.15 -6.21 -1.97
N SER A 240 6.08 -7.14 -2.23
CA SER A 240 6.39 -8.24 -1.31
C SER A 240 6.79 -7.71 0.07
N ASN A 241 7.68 -6.73 0.13
CA ASN A 241 8.09 -6.11 1.39
C ASN A 241 6.94 -5.38 2.09
N ALA A 242 6.15 -4.60 1.34
CA ALA A 242 5.00 -3.86 1.88
C ALA A 242 3.94 -4.74 2.53
N LEU A 243 3.71 -5.93 1.96
CA LEU A 243 2.71 -6.88 2.44
C LEU A 243 3.30 -7.91 3.42
N GLY A 244 4.62 -7.95 3.60
CA GLY A 244 5.29 -9.00 4.38
C GLY A 244 5.01 -10.38 3.80
N VAL A 245 5.15 -10.55 2.49
CA VAL A 245 4.93 -11.81 1.77
C VAL A 245 6.03 -12.03 0.73
N ASN A 246 6.10 -13.23 0.14
CA ASN A 246 7.00 -13.50 -0.99
C ASN A 246 6.24 -13.47 -2.33
N CYS A 247 6.95 -13.83 -3.42
CA CYS A 247 6.39 -13.86 -4.78
C CYS A 247 5.23 -14.85 -4.93
N THR A 248 5.27 -15.98 -4.20
CA THR A 248 4.30 -17.08 -4.34
C THR A 248 2.95 -16.79 -3.72
N PHE A 249 2.85 -15.68 -2.97
CA PHE A 249 1.57 -15.13 -2.55
C PHE A 249 0.68 -14.76 -3.74
N CYS A 250 1.28 -14.29 -4.84
CA CYS A 250 0.57 -13.84 -6.05
C CYS A 250 0.82 -14.72 -7.28
N HIS A 251 2.00 -15.33 -7.39
CA HIS A 251 2.46 -15.95 -8.64
C HIS A 251 2.87 -17.41 -8.47
N ASN A 252 2.73 -18.18 -9.55
CA ASN A 252 3.61 -19.31 -9.79
C ASN A 252 4.83 -18.82 -10.58
N SER A 253 6.01 -18.86 -9.97
CA SER A 253 7.24 -18.26 -10.53
C SER A 253 7.70 -18.89 -11.83
N ARG A 254 7.26 -20.12 -12.16
CA ARG A 254 7.54 -20.73 -13.47
C ARG A 254 6.90 -19.95 -14.63
N ALA A 255 5.89 -19.14 -14.36
CA ALA A 255 5.17 -18.36 -15.36
C ALA A 255 4.51 -17.10 -14.76
N PHE A 256 5.31 -16.11 -14.33
CA PHE A 256 4.82 -14.86 -13.72
C PHE A 256 3.70 -14.15 -14.51
N ALA A 257 3.73 -14.20 -15.84
CA ALA A 257 2.72 -13.58 -16.70
C ALA A 257 1.36 -14.30 -16.67
N SER A 258 1.33 -15.60 -16.37
CA SER A 258 0.14 -16.44 -16.49
C SER A 258 -0.88 -16.18 -15.38
N TRP A 259 -2.02 -15.59 -15.74
CA TRP A 259 -3.14 -15.38 -14.81
C TRP A 259 -3.77 -16.69 -14.34
N ALA A 260 -3.91 -17.68 -15.23
CA ALA A 260 -4.48 -18.99 -14.90
C ALA A 260 -3.66 -19.79 -13.88
N GLN A 261 -2.38 -19.44 -13.70
CA GLN A 261 -1.49 -20.06 -12.71
C GLN A 261 -1.14 -19.12 -11.55
N SER A 262 -1.82 -17.97 -11.46
CA SER A 262 -1.67 -17.03 -10.36
C SER A 262 -2.71 -17.30 -9.28
N SER A 263 -2.50 -16.73 -8.09
CA SER A 263 -3.50 -16.77 -7.02
C SER A 263 -4.52 -15.63 -7.17
N PRO A 264 -5.70 -15.72 -6.50
CA PRO A 264 -6.67 -14.62 -6.46
C PRO A 264 -6.09 -13.29 -5.93
N GLN A 265 -5.08 -13.36 -5.05
CA GLN A 265 -4.41 -12.18 -4.48
C GLN A 265 -3.79 -11.30 -5.57
N ARG A 266 -3.37 -11.88 -6.71
CA ARG A 266 -2.86 -11.11 -7.84
C ARG A 266 -3.94 -10.21 -8.46
N VAL A 267 -5.21 -10.61 -8.43
CA VAL A 267 -6.34 -9.78 -8.89
C VAL A 267 -6.57 -8.63 -7.92
N THR A 268 -6.59 -8.90 -6.61
CA THR A 268 -6.70 -7.85 -5.57
C THR A 268 -5.55 -6.84 -5.66
N ALA A 269 -4.32 -7.32 -5.89
CA ALA A 269 -3.15 -6.46 -6.09
C ALA A 269 -3.25 -5.64 -7.39
N TRP A 270 -3.83 -6.21 -8.46
CA TRP A 270 -4.08 -5.50 -9.71
C TRP A 270 -4.96 -4.27 -9.47
N TYR A 271 -6.07 -4.41 -8.73
CA TYR A 271 -6.91 -3.27 -8.36
C TYR A 271 -6.20 -2.31 -7.40
N GLY A 272 -5.43 -2.83 -6.44
CA GLY A 272 -4.63 -2.01 -5.52
C GLY A 272 -3.66 -1.05 -6.22
N ILE A 273 -3.04 -1.48 -7.33
CA ILE A 273 -2.18 -0.60 -8.16
C ILE A 273 -2.98 0.58 -8.72
N ARG A 274 -4.21 0.36 -9.19
CA ARG A 274 -5.04 1.42 -9.77
C ARG A 274 -5.56 2.34 -8.67
N MET A 275 -5.97 1.79 -7.53
CA MET A 275 -6.35 2.56 -6.36
C MET A 275 -5.22 3.50 -5.92
N ALA A 276 -3.99 3.00 -5.81
CA ALA A 276 -2.84 3.83 -5.44
C ALA A 276 -2.59 4.97 -6.44
N ARG A 277 -2.71 4.70 -7.75
CA ARG A 277 -2.60 5.74 -8.80
C ARG A 277 -3.67 6.81 -8.65
N ASP A 278 -4.91 6.38 -8.49
CA ASP A 278 -6.07 7.25 -8.31
C ASP A 278 -5.91 8.14 -7.08
N ILE A 279 -5.53 7.58 -5.93
CA ILE A 279 -5.27 8.35 -4.71
C ILE A 279 -4.14 9.37 -4.92
N ASN A 280 -3.02 8.94 -5.51
CA ASN A 280 -1.85 9.80 -5.74
C ASN A 280 -2.16 10.99 -6.64
N ILE A 281 -2.89 10.76 -7.73
CA ILE A 281 -3.20 11.79 -8.72
C ILE A 281 -4.36 12.66 -8.26
N ASN A 282 -5.51 12.03 -7.98
CA ASN A 282 -6.78 12.74 -7.83
C ASN A 282 -6.99 13.31 -6.43
N TYR A 283 -6.34 12.76 -5.39
CA TYR A 283 -6.49 13.24 -4.02
C TYR A 283 -5.26 13.97 -3.52
N LEU A 284 -4.10 13.31 -3.49
CA LEU A 284 -2.88 13.93 -2.97
C LEU A 284 -2.35 15.00 -3.91
N GLY A 285 -2.22 14.71 -5.20
CA GLY A 285 -1.79 15.67 -6.22
C GLY A 285 -2.64 16.94 -6.24
N SER A 286 -3.96 16.81 -6.05
CA SER A 286 -4.89 17.96 -5.97
C SER A 286 -4.63 18.94 -4.82
N LEU A 287 -3.84 18.55 -3.82
CA LEU A 287 -3.53 19.33 -2.62
C LEU A 287 -2.20 20.08 -2.70
N HIS A 288 -1.48 20.02 -3.82
CA HIS A 288 -0.15 20.65 -3.96
C HIS A 288 -0.10 22.09 -3.43
N ASP A 289 -0.98 22.97 -3.93
CA ASP A 289 -0.98 24.38 -3.54
C ASP A 289 -1.56 24.63 -2.14
N THR A 290 -2.16 23.61 -1.53
CA THR A 290 -2.64 23.68 -0.13
C THR A 290 -1.50 23.40 0.85
N PHE A 291 -0.54 22.56 0.48
CA PHE A 291 0.56 22.20 1.36
C PHE A 291 1.60 23.32 1.45
N PRO A 292 2.07 23.65 2.67
CA PRO A 292 3.20 24.58 2.80
C PRO A 292 4.48 23.93 2.28
N LYS A 293 5.45 24.74 1.85
CA LYS A 293 6.70 24.26 1.21
C LYS A 293 7.44 23.19 2.00
N TYR A 294 7.43 23.24 3.32
CA TYR A 294 8.08 22.24 4.19
C TYR A 294 7.41 20.85 4.21
N ARG A 295 6.28 20.69 3.51
CA ARG A 295 5.57 19.42 3.30
C ARG A 295 5.75 18.84 1.89
N LEU A 296 6.47 19.55 1.03
CA LEU A 296 6.78 19.11 -0.32
C LEU A 296 8.13 18.38 -0.35
N GLY A 297 8.26 17.47 -1.30
CA GLY A 297 9.48 16.73 -1.56
C GLY A 297 10.58 17.60 -2.18
N PRO A 298 11.78 17.03 -2.39
CA PRO A 298 12.90 17.74 -3.02
C PRO A 298 12.57 18.30 -4.42
N GLU A 299 11.68 17.61 -5.14
CA GLU A 299 11.21 18.01 -6.47
C GLU A 299 9.99 18.94 -6.42
N GLY A 300 9.54 19.32 -5.23
CA GLY A 300 8.36 20.15 -5.01
C GLY A 300 7.05 19.38 -5.05
N ASP A 301 7.07 18.07 -5.24
CA ASP A 301 5.87 17.24 -5.26
C ASP A 301 5.30 16.98 -3.86
N VAL A 302 4.00 16.68 -3.79
CA VAL A 302 3.37 16.24 -2.54
C VAL A 302 3.77 14.82 -2.17
N ALA A 303 3.73 14.52 -0.88
CA ALA A 303 3.86 13.16 -0.38
C ALA A 303 2.78 12.25 -1.00
N LYS A 304 3.20 11.12 -1.54
CA LYS A 304 2.35 10.11 -2.21
C LYS A 304 2.23 8.84 -1.38
N VAL A 305 1.16 8.07 -1.61
CA VAL A 305 0.91 6.75 -1.02
C VAL A 305 1.55 5.64 -1.86
N ASN A 306 1.97 4.58 -1.19
CA ASN A 306 2.32 3.30 -1.77
C ASN A 306 1.68 2.16 -0.93
N CYS A 307 1.98 0.90 -1.26
CA CYS A 307 1.43 -0.25 -0.54
C CYS A 307 1.84 -0.24 0.94
N MET A 308 3.08 0.16 1.25
CA MET A 308 3.61 0.22 2.61
C MET A 308 2.88 1.26 3.46
N THR A 309 2.36 2.34 2.87
CA THR A 309 1.58 3.37 3.59
C THR A 309 0.45 2.77 4.43
N CYS A 310 -0.26 1.78 3.88
CA CYS A 310 -1.36 1.10 4.56
C CYS A 310 -0.96 -0.24 5.18
N HIS A 311 -0.29 -1.09 4.39
CA HIS A 311 -0.05 -2.49 4.76
C HIS A 311 1.00 -2.66 5.85
N GLN A 312 2.05 -1.84 5.85
CA GLN A 312 3.05 -1.78 6.92
C GLN A 312 3.61 -3.15 7.33
N GLY A 313 4.00 -3.96 6.33
CA GLY A 313 4.59 -5.28 6.52
C GLY A 313 3.58 -6.40 6.81
N ALA A 314 2.28 -6.15 6.62
CA ALA A 314 1.23 -7.14 6.81
C ALA A 314 0.36 -7.32 5.55
N TYR A 315 -0.01 -8.58 5.28
CA TYR A 315 -0.79 -8.94 4.08
C TYR A 315 -2.16 -8.24 4.02
N LYS A 316 -2.68 -7.81 5.17
CA LYS A 316 -3.79 -6.86 5.32
C LYS A 316 -3.42 -5.80 6.35
N PRO A 317 -3.74 -4.51 6.12
CA PRO A 317 -3.53 -3.46 7.11
C PRO A 317 -4.17 -3.83 8.45
N LEU A 318 -3.48 -3.60 9.56
CA LEU A 318 -3.97 -3.92 10.91
C LEU A 318 -4.44 -5.38 11.06
N LEU A 319 -3.78 -6.31 10.33
CA LEU A 319 -4.14 -7.72 10.25
C LEU A 319 -5.60 -7.98 9.82
N GLY A 320 -6.20 -7.05 9.07
CA GLY A 320 -7.56 -7.17 8.55
C GLY A 320 -8.66 -6.72 9.52
N ALA A 321 -8.31 -5.96 10.56
CA ALA A 321 -9.29 -5.40 11.48
C ALA A 321 -10.32 -4.51 10.76
N LYS A 322 -11.60 -4.86 10.89
CA LYS A 322 -12.75 -4.17 10.27
C LYS A 322 -13.17 -2.95 11.10
N ILE A 323 -12.31 -1.93 11.13
CA ILE A 323 -12.59 -0.70 11.88
C ILE A 323 -13.64 0.15 11.15
N ALA A 324 -13.56 0.23 9.82
CA ALA A 324 -14.44 1.08 9.00
C ALA A 324 -15.92 0.67 9.13
N GLU A 325 -16.22 -0.62 9.29
CA GLU A 325 -17.58 -1.13 9.55
C GLU A 325 -18.25 -0.49 10.79
N LYS A 326 -17.45 0.03 11.73
CA LYS A 326 -17.98 0.71 12.93
C LYS A 326 -18.29 2.18 12.70
N PHE A 327 -17.89 2.77 11.58
CA PHE A 327 -18.03 4.18 11.22
C PHE A 327 -18.75 4.28 9.87
N GLN A 328 -20.08 4.13 9.88
CA GLN A 328 -20.91 4.12 8.66
C GLN A 328 -20.76 5.42 7.84
N GLU A 329 -20.47 6.53 8.50
CA GLU A 329 -20.20 7.81 7.88
C GLU A 329 -18.93 7.83 7.00
N LEU A 330 -18.05 6.83 7.12
CA LEU A 330 -16.88 6.64 6.25
C LEU A 330 -17.15 5.66 5.11
N GLU A 331 -18.33 5.03 5.08
CA GLU A 331 -18.76 4.02 4.10
C GLU A 331 -19.85 4.57 3.15
N THR A 332 -20.09 5.89 3.16
CA THR A 332 -21.12 6.56 2.37
C THR A 332 -20.52 7.67 1.52
N THR A 333 -20.92 7.76 0.25
CA THR A 333 -20.62 8.94 -0.58
C THR A 333 -21.77 9.95 -0.43
N ALA A 334 -21.45 11.25 -0.38
CA ALA A 334 -22.45 12.31 -0.24
C ALA A 334 -23.47 12.33 -1.41
N ASP A 335 -23.14 11.66 -2.52
CA ASP A 335 -23.95 11.57 -3.74
C ASP A 335 -25.17 10.64 -3.62
N ALA A 336 -25.29 9.84 -2.55
CA ALA A 336 -26.54 9.12 -2.27
C ALA A 336 -27.69 10.06 -1.84
N SER A 337 -27.43 11.35 -1.57
CA SER A 337 -28.44 12.35 -1.23
C SER A 337 -28.54 13.54 -2.20
N SER A 338 -27.73 13.56 -3.27
CA SER A 338 -27.78 14.62 -4.29
C SER A 338 -27.90 14.05 -5.71
N ALA A 339 -28.94 13.25 -5.94
CA ALA A 339 -29.44 13.01 -7.28
C ALA A 339 -30.04 14.32 -7.83
N GLY A 340 -29.21 15.18 -8.42
CA GLY A 340 -29.68 16.45 -8.96
C GLY A 340 -28.62 17.47 -9.40
N ALA A 341 -27.50 17.09 -10.00
CA ALA A 341 -26.77 17.95 -10.94
C ALA A 341 -25.66 17.13 -11.64
N GLY A 342 -25.75 17.03 -12.97
CA GLY A 342 -24.87 16.20 -13.78
C GLY A 342 -23.39 16.56 -13.67
N THR A 343 -22.58 15.55 -13.39
CA THR A 343 -21.17 15.50 -13.80
C THR A 343 -21.04 14.32 -14.77
N PRO A 344 -20.29 14.43 -15.88
CA PRO A 344 -20.18 13.34 -16.84
C PRO A 344 -19.51 12.15 -16.18
N ALA A 345 -20.08 10.96 -16.38
CA ALA A 345 -19.45 9.71 -16.03
C ALA A 345 -18.01 9.67 -16.59
N PRO A 346 -17.01 9.19 -15.84
CA PRO A 346 -15.70 8.92 -16.41
C PRO A 346 -15.87 7.96 -17.58
N ALA A 347 -15.23 8.27 -18.71
CA ALA A 347 -15.31 7.47 -19.91
C ALA A 347 -15.05 5.99 -19.58
N ALA A 348 -16.00 5.13 -19.95
CA ALA A 348 -15.90 3.70 -19.79
C ALA A 348 -14.53 3.22 -20.29
N ALA A 349 -13.85 2.42 -19.47
CA ALA A 349 -12.65 1.72 -19.90
C ALA A 349 -12.98 0.96 -21.20
N PRO A 350 -12.09 0.98 -22.21
CA PRO A 350 -12.31 0.19 -23.41
C PRO A 350 -12.52 -1.27 -23.01
N ALA A 351 -13.59 -1.87 -23.53
CA ALA A 351 -13.92 -3.26 -23.29
C ALA A 351 -12.69 -4.14 -23.57
N PRO A 352 -12.41 -5.15 -22.72
CA PRO A 352 -11.35 -6.10 -23.03
C PRO A 352 -11.63 -6.71 -24.40
N ALA A 353 -10.60 -6.72 -25.26
CA ALA A 353 -10.66 -7.42 -26.54
C ALA A 353 -11.13 -8.86 -26.30
N ALA A 354 -12.11 -9.30 -27.09
CA ALA A 354 -12.63 -10.65 -27.01
C ALA A 354 -11.47 -11.66 -27.06
N PRO A 355 -11.52 -12.74 -26.26
CA PRO A 355 -10.49 -13.76 -26.30
C PRO A 355 -10.36 -14.31 -27.73
N ALA A 356 -9.13 -14.40 -28.21
CA ALA A 356 -8.85 -15.06 -29.48
C ALA A 356 -9.45 -16.47 -29.46
N PRO A 357 -10.06 -16.94 -30.57
CA PRO A 357 -10.62 -18.27 -30.65
C PRO A 357 -9.54 -19.30 -30.30
N ALA A 358 -9.90 -20.28 -29.48
CA ALA A 358 -9.01 -21.37 -29.10
C ALA A 358 -8.44 -22.04 -30.38
N PRO A 359 -7.15 -22.38 -30.41
CA PRO A 359 -6.59 -23.13 -31.53
C PRO A 359 -7.35 -24.46 -31.65
N ALA A 360 -7.73 -24.79 -32.89
CA ALA A 360 -8.42 -26.03 -33.20
C ALA A 360 -7.64 -27.22 -32.64
N ALA A 361 -8.35 -28.14 -31.98
CA ALA A 361 -7.78 -29.38 -31.50
C ALA A 361 -7.13 -30.13 -32.69
N PRO A 362 -5.92 -30.71 -32.53
CA PRO A 362 -5.32 -31.52 -33.57
C PRO A 362 -6.25 -32.68 -33.91
N ALA A 363 -6.43 -32.93 -35.21
CA ALA A 363 -7.24 -34.02 -35.72
C ALA A 363 -6.76 -35.35 -35.11
N ALA A 364 -7.72 -36.16 -34.65
CA ALA A 364 -7.44 -37.51 -34.21
C ALA A 364 -6.82 -38.32 -35.39
N PRO A 365 -5.83 -39.17 -35.13
CA PRO A 365 -5.26 -40.03 -36.16
C PRO A 365 -6.35 -40.97 -36.69
N GLU A 366 -6.44 -41.07 -38.02
CA GLU A 366 -7.33 -42.03 -38.68
C GLU A 366 -7.00 -43.46 -38.23
N PRO A 367 -8.02 -44.31 -37.98
CA PRO A 367 -7.80 -45.72 -37.74
C PRO A 367 -7.25 -46.37 -39.02
N GLY A 368 -6.07 -46.98 -38.87
CA GLY A 368 -5.30 -47.56 -39.97
C GLY A 368 -6.07 -48.61 -40.78
N LYS A 369 -5.71 -48.68 -42.06
CA LYS A 369 -5.77 -49.89 -42.87
C LYS A 369 -4.37 -50.43 -43.05
#